data_AF-A0A2Z6QS82-F1
#
_entry.id   AF-A0A2Z6QS82-F1
#
_cell.length_a   1.000
_cell.length_b   1.000
_cell.length_c   1.000
_cell.angle_alpha   90.00
_cell.angle_beta   90.00
_cell.angle_gamma   90.00
#
_symmetry.space_group_name_H-M   'P 1'
#
loop_
_entity.id
_entity.type
_entity.pdbx_description
1 polymer ?
#
loop_
_entity_poly.entity_id
_entity_poly.type
_entity_poly.pdbx_seq_one_letter_code
_entity_poly.pdbx_strand_id
1 'polypeptide(L)'
;MSDFIKTFFFITYITIKHYLIGLPRPSWDLKFHLSLAIFKSSCGNNHTRTIEQDQSITSYPNPAPAGVIINEFKINNKYRNEAEVHIDKILKPYEHVLDTEWKDLKDDGITAEWI
;
A
#
# COMPACT_ATOMS: atom_id res chain seq x y z
N MET A 1 -24.23 15.90 9.41
CA MET A 1 -24.02 16.66 10.68
C MET A 1 -23.22 15.84 11.70
N SER A 2 -23.62 14.60 12.01
CA SER A 2 -22.91 13.70 12.96
C SER A 2 -21.43 13.49 12.61
N ASP A 3 -21.11 13.23 11.34
CA ASP A 3 -19.76 12.82 10.97
C ASP A 3 -18.76 13.97 11.02
N PHE A 4 -19.21 15.19 10.70
CA PHE A 4 -18.41 16.41 10.89
C PHE A 4 -18.00 16.60 12.35
N ILE A 5 -18.93 16.40 13.28
CA ILE A 5 -18.69 16.53 14.71
C ILE A 5 -17.69 15.45 15.18
N LYS A 6 -17.84 14.21 14.72
CA LYS A 6 -16.90 13.11 15.02
C LYS A 6 -15.49 13.40 14.51
N THR A 7 -15.35 13.87 13.27
CA THR A 7 -14.06 14.24 12.69
C THR A 7 -13.40 15.38 13.45
N PHE A 8 -14.17 16.40 13.85
CA PHE A 8 -13.68 17.50 14.67
C PHE A 8 -13.15 17.03 16.03
N PHE A 9 -13.89 16.18 16.75
CA PHE A 9 -13.43 15.61 18.02
C PHE A 9 -12.21 14.69 17.84
N PHE A 10 -12.13 13.96 16.75
CA PHE A 10 -10.99 13.10 16.43
C PHE A 10 -9.70 13.90 16.19
N ILE A 11 -9.78 14.96 15.38
CA ILE A 11 -8.62 15.84 15.08
C ILE A 11 -8.14 16.54 16.35
N THR A 12 -9.06 17.11 17.14
CA THR A 12 -8.72 17.80 18.40
C THR A 12 -8.09 16.84 19.41
N TYR A 13 -8.60 15.63 19.54
CA TYR A 13 -8.02 14.59 20.38
C TYR A 13 -6.58 14.23 19.99
N ILE A 14 -6.32 13.97 18.70
CA ILE A 14 -4.97 13.63 18.21
C ILE A 14 -4.00 14.79 18.44
N THR A 15 -4.48 16.03 18.23
CA THR A 15 -3.69 17.24 18.44
C THR A 15 -3.31 17.41 19.91
N ILE A 16 -4.27 17.29 20.83
CA ILE A 16 -4.03 17.37 22.27
C ILE A 16 -3.05 16.27 22.71
N LYS A 17 -3.25 15.04 22.27
CA LYS A 17 -2.33 13.93 22.57
C LYS A 17 -0.91 14.18 22.11
N HIS A 18 -0.75 14.71 20.90
CA HIS A 18 0.57 15.01 20.32
C HIS A 18 1.38 15.98 21.19
N TYR A 19 0.71 16.98 21.78
CA TYR A 19 1.39 17.95 22.65
C TYR A 19 1.54 17.48 24.10
N LEU A 20 0.59 16.72 24.65
CA LEU A 20 0.64 16.28 26.05
C LEU A 20 1.51 15.03 26.27
N ILE A 21 1.47 14.08 25.35
CA ILE A 21 2.20 12.79 25.46
C ILE A 21 3.50 12.84 24.64
N GLY A 22 3.56 13.70 23.64
CA GLY A 22 4.68 13.83 22.72
C GLY A 22 4.45 13.07 21.41
N LEU A 23 5.51 13.04 20.59
CA LEU A 23 5.44 12.50 19.25
C LEU A 23 5.35 10.97 19.32
N PRO A 24 4.45 10.31 18.55
CA PRO A 24 4.42 8.84 18.48
C PRO A 24 5.74 8.24 17.98
N ARG A 25 6.46 8.99 17.15
CA ARG A 25 7.85 8.74 16.77
C ARG A 25 8.59 10.08 16.67
N PRO A 26 9.89 10.14 16.96
CA PRO A 26 10.66 11.39 16.95
C PRO A 26 10.60 12.17 15.62
N SER A 27 10.42 11.47 14.49
CA SER A 27 10.35 12.08 13.15
C SER A 27 8.95 12.52 12.73
N TRP A 28 7.91 12.30 13.53
CA TRP A 28 6.53 12.56 13.13
C TRP A 28 6.09 13.94 13.59
N ASP A 29 6.08 14.92 12.70
CA ASP A 29 5.43 16.19 13.00
C ASP A 29 3.90 16.04 13.14
N LEU A 30 3.23 17.09 13.62
CA LEU A 30 1.78 17.08 13.84
C LEU A 30 1.01 16.76 12.55
N LYS A 31 1.48 17.27 11.40
CA LYS A 31 0.85 17.04 10.11
C LYS A 31 0.88 15.56 9.74
N PHE A 32 2.04 14.92 9.82
CA PHE A 32 2.21 13.51 9.53
C PHE A 32 1.38 12.63 10.48
N HIS A 33 1.39 12.96 11.78
CA HIS A 33 0.60 12.23 12.77
C HIS A 33 -0.91 12.31 12.47
N LEU A 34 -1.43 13.50 12.13
CA LEU A 34 -2.83 13.68 11.75
C LEU A 34 -3.17 12.94 10.45
N SER A 35 -2.35 13.09 9.41
CA SER A 35 -2.57 12.43 8.11
C SER A 35 -2.65 10.91 8.26
N LEU A 36 -1.71 10.31 9.01
CA LEU A 36 -1.71 8.88 9.22
C LEU A 36 -2.89 8.41 10.09
N ALA A 37 -3.28 9.19 11.11
CA ALA A 37 -4.42 8.86 11.96
C ALA A 37 -5.74 8.89 11.16
N ILE A 38 -5.93 9.88 10.28
CA ILE A 38 -7.09 9.97 9.39
C ILE A 38 -7.10 8.82 8.39
N PHE A 39 -5.95 8.52 7.78
CA PHE A 39 -5.79 7.40 6.86
C PHE A 39 -6.16 6.08 7.54
N LYS A 40 -5.60 5.80 8.72
CA LYS A 40 -5.92 4.59 9.50
C LYS A 40 -7.39 4.51 9.91
N SER A 41 -8.00 5.63 10.29
CA SER A 41 -9.42 5.69 10.60
C SER A 41 -10.29 5.37 9.38
N SER A 42 -9.88 5.84 8.20
CA SER A 42 -10.58 5.59 6.94
C SER A 42 -10.40 4.15 6.44
N CYS A 43 -9.24 3.55 6.69
CA CYS A 43 -8.99 2.12 6.42
C CYS A 43 -9.54 1.19 7.49
N GLY A 44 -9.90 1.73 8.66
CA GLY A 44 -10.28 0.98 9.85
C GLY A 44 -11.76 0.63 9.85
N ASN A 45 -12.04 -0.65 9.58
CA ASN A 45 -13.32 -1.35 9.76
C ASN A 45 -14.43 -0.95 8.78
N ASN A 46 -14.73 -1.88 7.85
CA ASN A 46 -15.84 -1.94 6.89
C ASN A 46 -15.50 -1.62 5.42
N HIS A 47 -14.31 -1.98 4.93
CA HIS A 47 -14.21 -2.25 3.50
C HIS A 47 -14.87 -3.60 3.22
N THR A 48 -16.10 -3.57 2.70
CA THR A 48 -16.72 -4.70 1.98
C THR A 48 -16.10 -4.88 0.59
N ARG A 49 -15.04 -4.11 0.29
CA ARG A 49 -14.42 -4.07 -1.03
C ARG A 49 -13.34 -5.13 -1.13
N THR A 50 -13.34 -5.84 -2.25
CA THR A 50 -12.25 -6.75 -2.58
C THR A 50 -11.01 -5.95 -2.98
N ILE A 51 -9.85 -6.60 -2.99
CA ILE A 51 -8.58 -5.98 -3.38
C ILE A 51 -8.69 -5.40 -4.80
N GLU A 52 -9.37 -6.10 -5.71
CA GLU A 52 -9.59 -5.68 -7.09
C GLU A 52 -10.44 -4.40 -7.16
N GLN A 53 -11.44 -4.26 -6.29
CA GLN A 53 -12.26 -3.06 -6.23
C GLN A 53 -11.47 -1.85 -5.74
N ASP A 54 -10.62 -2.02 -4.74
CA ASP A 54 -9.75 -0.93 -4.27
C ASP A 54 -8.66 -0.58 -5.30
N GLN A 55 -8.07 -1.58 -5.97
CA GLN A 55 -7.13 -1.37 -7.07
C GLN A 55 -7.76 -0.59 -8.22
N SER A 56 -9.01 -0.89 -8.57
CA SER A 56 -9.75 -0.21 -9.66
C SER A 56 -9.91 1.29 -9.46
N ILE A 57 -9.91 1.76 -8.22
CA ILE A 57 -10.01 3.20 -7.88
C ILE A 57 -8.70 3.93 -8.16
N THR A 58 -7.58 3.21 -8.12
CA THR A 58 -6.23 3.75 -8.30
C THR A 58 -5.62 3.42 -9.66
N SER A 59 -6.17 2.42 -10.37
CA SER A 59 -5.76 2.04 -11.72
C SER A 59 -6.32 3.02 -12.73
N TYR A 60 -5.87 4.27 -12.68
CA TYR A 60 -6.08 5.19 -13.79
C TYR A 60 -5.08 4.81 -14.88
N PRO A 61 -5.53 4.40 -16.08
CA PRO A 61 -4.64 4.36 -17.23
C PRO A 61 -4.29 5.81 -17.54
N ASN A 62 -3.19 6.28 -16.96
CA ASN A 62 -2.69 7.61 -17.26
C ASN A 62 -1.86 7.47 -18.53
N PRO A 63 -2.33 7.99 -19.68
CA PRO A 63 -1.58 7.86 -20.91
C PRO A 63 -0.19 8.48 -20.72
N ALA A 64 0.84 7.82 -21.26
CA ALA A 64 2.18 8.39 -21.25
C ALA A 64 2.12 9.80 -21.87
N PRO A 65 2.82 10.79 -21.27
CA PRO A 65 2.86 12.14 -21.83
C PRO A 65 3.31 12.13 -23.30
N ALA A 66 2.77 13.02 -24.11
CA ALA A 66 3.12 13.11 -25.52
C ALA A 66 4.64 13.28 -25.71
N GLY A 67 5.26 12.39 -26.48
CA GLY A 67 6.70 12.39 -26.74
C GLY A 67 7.53 11.47 -25.83
N VAL A 68 6.91 10.78 -24.86
CA VAL A 68 7.59 9.72 -24.10
C VAL A 68 7.56 8.40 -24.87
N ILE A 69 8.72 7.77 -25.02
CA ILE A 69 8.88 6.44 -25.63
C ILE A 69 8.71 5.41 -24.52
N ILE A 70 7.61 4.65 -24.57
CA ILE A 70 7.44 3.50 -23.68
C ILE A 70 8.35 2.38 -24.19
N ASN A 71 9.37 2.04 -23.41
CA ASN A 71 10.20 0.90 -23.70
C ASN A 71 9.64 -0.33 -23.00
N GLU A 72 9.16 -1.30 -23.77
CA GLU A 72 8.86 -2.63 -23.26
C GLU A 72 10.16 -3.37 -23.00
N PHE A 73 10.35 -3.82 -21.76
CA PHE A 73 11.49 -4.63 -21.39
C PHE A 73 11.06 -5.76 -20.46
N LYS A 74 11.90 -6.78 -20.39
CA LYS A 74 11.62 -7.97 -19.60
C LYS A 74 12.51 -7.99 -18.37
N ILE A 75 11.90 -7.96 -17.19
CA ILE A 75 12.61 -8.10 -15.92
C ILE A 75 12.94 -9.59 -15.74
N ASN A 76 14.23 -9.90 -15.63
CA ASN A 76 14.71 -11.27 -15.47
C ASN A 76 14.22 -11.91 -14.15
N ASN A 77 13.85 -13.19 -14.20
CA ASN A 77 13.42 -13.95 -13.02
C ASN A 77 14.46 -14.05 -11.90
N LYS A 78 15.74 -13.73 -12.15
CA LYS A 78 16.77 -13.65 -11.12
C LYS A 78 16.30 -12.87 -9.90
N TYR A 79 15.63 -11.73 -10.10
CA TYR A 79 15.13 -10.91 -8.99
C TYR A 79 13.95 -11.55 -8.25
N ARG A 80 13.09 -12.30 -8.94
CA ARG A 80 12.00 -13.07 -8.31
C ARG A 80 12.57 -14.20 -7.45
N ASN A 81 13.56 -14.92 -7.96
CA ASN A 81 14.25 -15.98 -7.23
C ASN A 81 14.92 -15.45 -5.96
N GLU A 82 15.59 -14.29 -6.05
CA GLU A 82 16.19 -13.64 -4.88
C GLU A 82 15.14 -13.22 -3.85
N ALA A 83 14.03 -12.65 -4.30
CA ALA A 83 12.93 -12.23 -3.43
C ALA A 83 12.21 -13.42 -2.77
N GLU A 84 12.04 -14.53 -3.49
CA GLU A 84 11.37 -15.74 -2.99
C GLU A 84 12.01 -16.24 -1.69
N VAL A 85 13.34 -16.25 -1.59
CA VAL A 85 14.05 -16.69 -0.37
C VAL A 85 13.63 -15.89 0.86
N HIS A 86 13.38 -14.60 0.70
CA HIS A 86 12.95 -13.72 1.79
C HIS A 86 11.45 -13.84 2.07
N ILE A 87 10.65 -13.91 1.02
CA ILE A 87 9.19 -13.98 1.09
C ILE A 87 8.74 -15.33 1.67
N ASP A 88 9.34 -16.44 1.25
CA ASP A 88 9.02 -17.78 1.71
C ASP A 88 9.18 -17.89 3.24
N LYS A 89 10.23 -17.28 3.80
CA LYS A 89 10.43 -17.21 5.25
C LYS A 89 9.26 -16.52 5.98
N ILE A 90 8.68 -15.49 5.39
CA ILE A 90 7.58 -14.71 5.97
C ILE A 90 6.24 -15.45 5.78
N LEU A 91 6.07 -16.09 4.62
CA LEU A 91 4.81 -16.73 4.22
C LEU A 91 4.66 -18.17 4.71
N LYS A 92 5.75 -18.82 5.15
CA LYS A 92 5.75 -20.21 5.63
C LYS A 92 4.61 -20.57 6.61
N PRO A 93 4.25 -19.73 7.61
CA PRO A 93 3.13 -20.04 8.50
C PRO A 93 1.76 -20.12 7.80
N TYR A 94 1.64 -19.50 6.63
CA TYR A 94 0.41 -19.35 5.86
C TYR A 94 0.35 -20.26 4.62
N GLU A 95 1.33 -21.13 4.42
CA GLU A 95 1.44 -21.95 3.19
C GLU A 95 0.20 -22.83 2.92
N HIS A 96 -0.54 -23.21 3.97
CA HIS A 96 -1.78 -23.98 3.88
C HIS A 96 -2.98 -23.21 3.31
N VAL A 97 -2.93 -21.87 3.27
CA VAL A 97 -4.01 -21.00 2.76
C VAL A 97 -3.60 -20.18 1.54
N LEU A 98 -2.31 -20.18 1.20
CA LEU A 98 -1.79 -19.45 0.06
C LEU A 98 -1.78 -20.34 -1.18
N ASP A 99 -2.10 -19.74 -2.32
CA ASP A 99 -1.92 -20.40 -3.60
C ASP A 99 -0.42 -20.63 -3.88
N THR A 100 -0.09 -21.65 -4.66
CA THR A 100 1.27 -21.96 -5.11
C THR A 100 1.69 -21.19 -6.36
N GLU A 101 0.75 -20.51 -7.03
CA GLU A 101 0.99 -19.75 -8.27
C GLU A 101 2.12 -18.72 -8.16
N TRP A 102 2.35 -18.10 -6.99
CA TRP A 102 3.42 -17.12 -6.83
C TRP A 102 4.84 -17.73 -6.91
N LYS A 103 4.97 -19.04 -6.65
CA LYS A 103 6.21 -19.82 -6.82
C LYS A 103 6.39 -20.31 -8.26
N ASP A 104 5.36 -20.20 -9.09
CA ASP A 104 5.37 -20.73 -10.45
C ASP A 104 5.95 -19.69 -11.43
N LEU A 105 7.22 -19.87 -11.79
CA LEU A 105 7.99 -18.96 -12.65
C LEU A 105 8.06 -19.45 -14.10
N LYS A 106 6.92 -19.91 -14.66
CA LYS A 106 6.86 -20.51 -16.02
C LYS A 106 7.32 -19.56 -17.13
N ASP A 107 7.15 -18.26 -16.94
CA ASP A 107 7.53 -17.25 -17.91
C ASP A 107 8.97 -16.78 -17.67
N ASP A 108 9.71 -16.47 -18.74
CA ASP A 108 11.11 -16.03 -18.76
C ASP A 108 11.36 -14.63 -18.19
N GLY A 109 10.43 -14.08 -17.40
CA GLY A 109 10.50 -12.78 -16.76
C GLY A 109 9.15 -12.06 -16.66
N ILE A 110 9.16 -10.88 -16.04
CA ILE A 110 7.98 -10.01 -15.94
C ILE A 110 8.06 -8.96 -17.05
N THR A 111 7.01 -8.86 -17.87
CA THR A 111 6.86 -7.75 -18.83
C THR A 111 6.66 -6.45 -18.05
N ALA A 112 7.51 -5.46 -18.33
CA ALA A 112 7.43 -4.16 -17.71
C ALA A 112 7.56 -3.06 -18.77
N GLU A 113 6.90 -1.94 -18.48
CA GLU A 113 6.99 -0.72 -19.24
C GLU A 113 7.77 0.31 -18.42
N TRP A 114 8.74 0.98 -19.06
CA TRP A 114 9.43 2.12 -18.46
C TRP A 114 9.14 3.38 -19.27
N ILE A 115 8.85 4.47 -18.56
CA ILE A 115 8.52 5.82 -19.06
C ILE A 115 9.70 6.74 -18.80
#